data_AF-A0AAV9I9M5-F1
#
_entry.id   AF-A0AAV9I9M5-F1
#
_cell.length_a   1.000
_cell.length_b   1.000
_cell.length_c   1.000
_cell.angle_alpha   90.00
_cell.angle_beta   90.00
_cell.angle_gamma   90.00
#
_symmetry.space_group_name_H-M   'P 1'
#
loop_
_entity.id
_entity.type
_entity.pdbx_description
1 polymer ?
#
loop_
_entity_poly.entity_id
_entity_poly.type
_entity_poly.pdbx_seq_one_letter_code
_entity_poly.pdbx_strand_id
1 'polypeptide(L)'
;MFVDISSSYNTALYVIAIECFLFFAVVTQTKAEQAERLDWEARGFSLFFLFQSLAILFWAFSNELFPGTFSYYSAVLSAVFGLCCIFCLSFTAASIAVFDRRKRALYRFILILNFGITAVCSILALQFPPVTYDLAYLPEPIKQSIVGAALGSLFANALCCFIRCFEANKGRNGALISLLGSLFFIATCIAWLYLNDVCVGKEEAVSTLLPSCPLGKNFDHNFVWALVLVVINVLGAEGALRIMAANHDYEDYVDIP
;
A
#
# COMPACT_ATOMS: atom_id res chain seq x y z
N MET A 1 -14.84 13.33 4.82
CA MET A 1 -15.65 13.04 3.63
C MET A 1 -16.64 11.94 3.97
N PHE A 2 -17.89 11.99 3.50
CA PHE A 2 -18.78 10.84 3.63
C PHE A 2 -18.06 9.62 3.09
N VAL A 3 -18.02 8.55 3.87
CA VAL A 3 -17.81 7.25 3.26
C VAL A 3 -19.14 6.92 2.63
N ASP A 4 -19.25 7.18 1.33
CA ASP A 4 -20.27 6.54 0.51
C ASP A 4 -19.95 5.05 0.58
N ILE A 5 -20.55 4.34 1.54
CA ILE A 5 -20.57 2.88 1.57
C ILE A 5 -21.55 2.46 0.47
N SER A 6 -21.11 2.66 -0.78
CA SER A 6 -21.85 2.27 -1.95
C SER A 6 -21.58 0.79 -2.22
N SER A 7 -22.57 0.11 -2.82
CA SER A 7 -22.36 -1.26 -3.32
C SER A 7 -21.19 -1.33 -4.31
N SER A 8 -20.98 -0.26 -5.09
CA SER A 8 -19.86 -0.12 -6.02
C SER A 8 -18.50 -0.10 -5.32
N TYR A 9 -18.38 0.61 -4.19
CA TYR A 9 -17.16 0.66 -3.41
C TYR A 9 -16.82 -0.71 -2.80
N ASN A 10 -17.78 -1.38 -2.15
CA ASN A 10 -17.54 -2.72 -1.59
C ASN A 10 -17.19 -3.73 -2.69
N THR A 11 -17.86 -3.68 -3.85
CA THR A 11 -17.52 -4.52 -5.00
C THR A 11 -16.09 -4.26 -5.46
N ALA A 12 -15.66 -3.00 -5.53
CA ALA A 12 -14.29 -2.65 -5.90
C ALA A 12 -13.27 -3.18 -4.87
N LEU A 13 -13.57 -3.12 -3.57
CA LEU A 13 -12.71 -3.72 -2.53
C LEU A 13 -12.58 -5.24 -2.71
N TYR A 14 -13.66 -5.96 -3.01
CA TYR A 14 -13.56 -7.40 -3.29
C TYR A 14 -12.71 -7.70 -4.52
N VAL A 15 -12.85 -6.91 -5.59
CA VAL A 15 -12.02 -7.05 -6.80
C VAL A 15 -10.55 -6.84 -6.44
N ILE A 16 -10.21 -5.80 -5.67
CA ILE A 16 -8.83 -5.55 -5.24
C ILE A 16 -8.32 -6.70 -4.36
N ALA A 17 -9.12 -7.21 -3.43
CA ALA A 17 -8.72 -8.31 -2.58
C ALA A 17 -8.38 -9.59 -3.40
N ILE A 18 -9.21 -9.90 -4.41
CA ILE A 18 -8.97 -11.01 -5.32
C ILE A 18 -7.70 -10.77 -6.15
N GLU A 19 -7.52 -9.56 -6.68
CA GLU A 19 -6.34 -9.18 -7.46
C GLU A 19 -5.05 -9.32 -6.64
N CYS A 20 -5.01 -8.79 -5.41
CA CYS A 20 -3.89 -8.97 -4.50
C CYS A 20 -3.62 -10.46 -4.21
N PHE A 21 -4.67 -11.28 -4.04
CA PHE A 21 -4.50 -12.71 -3.83
C PHE A 21 -3.90 -13.42 -5.05
N LEU A 22 -4.31 -13.03 -6.26
CA LEU A 22 -3.74 -13.55 -7.50
C LEU A 22 -2.27 -13.15 -7.64
N PHE A 23 -1.90 -11.91 -7.33
CA PHE A 23 -0.48 -11.49 -7.32
C PHE A 23 0.34 -12.28 -6.31
N PHE A 24 -0.18 -12.52 -5.10
CA PHE A 24 0.44 -13.42 -4.13
C PHE A 24 0.66 -14.82 -4.73
N ALA A 25 -0.34 -15.39 -5.39
CA ALA A 25 -0.24 -16.72 -5.99
C ALA A 25 0.82 -16.77 -7.10
N VAL A 26 0.83 -15.79 -8.01
CA VAL A 26 1.80 -15.69 -9.11
C VAL A 26 3.23 -15.54 -8.59
N VAL A 27 3.47 -14.63 -7.64
CA VAL A 27 4.80 -14.43 -7.04
C VAL A 27 5.27 -15.68 -6.30
N THR A 28 4.37 -16.35 -5.57
CA THR A 28 4.69 -17.56 -4.81
C THR A 28 4.96 -18.76 -5.73
N GLN A 29 4.20 -18.91 -6.81
CA GLN A 29 4.44 -19.93 -7.83
C GLN A 29 5.78 -19.71 -8.52
N THR A 30 6.06 -18.47 -8.95
CA THR A 30 7.34 -18.08 -9.56
C THR A 30 8.52 -18.44 -8.64
N LYS A 31 8.35 -18.24 -7.33
CA LYS A 31 9.34 -18.67 -6.33
C LYS A 31 9.50 -20.19 -6.27
N ALA A 32 8.40 -20.94 -6.22
CA ALA A 32 8.42 -22.39 -6.06
C ALA A 32 9.12 -23.10 -7.24
N GLU A 33 8.93 -22.58 -8.46
CA GLU A 33 9.58 -23.10 -9.66
C GLU A 33 11.09 -22.82 -9.72
N GLN A 34 11.60 -21.82 -8.97
CA GLN A 34 13.00 -21.37 -9.01
C GLN A 34 13.75 -21.57 -7.67
N ALA A 35 13.36 -22.63 -6.94
CA ALA A 35 13.49 -22.98 -5.52
C ALA A 35 14.73 -22.60 -4.66
N GLU A 36 15.82 -22.01 -5.15
CA GLU A 36 17.00 -21.73 -4.31
C GLU A 36 17.48 -20.26 -4.32
N ARG A 37 16.96 -19.43 -5.24
CA ARG A 37 17.59 -18.11 -5.52
C ARG A 37 16.68 -16.89 -5.39
N LEU A 38 15.39 -17.02 -5.10
CA LEU A 38 14.40 -15.91 -4.98
C LEU A 38 13.96 -15.54 -3.54
N ASP A 39 14.65 -16.05 -2.52
CA ASP A 39 13.98 -16.32 -1.24
C ASP A 39 13.51 -15.08 -0.44
N TRP A 40 14.17 -13.91 -0.53
CA TRP A 40 13.85 -12.77 0.33
C TRP A 40 12.85 -11.80 -0.33
N GLU A 41 13.09 -11.44 -1.59
CA GLU A 41 12.24 -10.55 -2.38
C GLU A 41 10.88 -11.18 -2.63
N ALA A 42 10.85 -12.44 -3.09
CA ALA A 42 9.59 -13.12 -3.34
C ALA A 42 8.80 -13.34 -2.04
N ARG A 43 9.47 -13.63 -0.92
CA ARG A 43 8.78 -13.69 0.39
C ARG A 43 8.18 -12.34 0.79
N GLY A 44 8.95 -11.26 0.61
CA GLY A 44 8.51 -9.90 0.93
C GLY A 44 7.26 -9.50 0.14
N PHE A 45 7.32 -9.61 -1.19
CA PHE A 45 6.20 -9.27 -2.06
C PHE A 45 5.00 -10.22 -1.88
N SER A 46 5.22 -11.53 -1.78
CA SER A 46 4.14 -12.50 -1.52
C SER A 46 3.39 -12.14 -0.22
N LEU A 47 4.12 -11.93 0.88
CA LEU A 47 3.48 -11.61 2.16
C LEU A 47 2.79 -10.25 2.12
N PHE A 48 3.37 -9.26 1.45
CA PHE A 48 2.74 -7.96 1.23
C PHE A 48 1.37 -8.10 0.56
N PHE A 49 1.31 -8.78 -0.59
CA PHE A 49 0.06 -8.96 -1.34
C PHE A 49 -0.95 -9.83 -0.59
N LEU A 50 -0.51 -10.87 0.12
CA LEU A 50 -1.39 -11.70 0.94
C LEU A 50 -2.03 -10.89 2.07
N PHE A 51 -1.23 -10.13 2.83
CA PHE A 51 -1.77 -9.34 3.94
C PHE A 51 -2.62 -8.18 3.45
N GLN A 52 -2.29 -7.57 2.31
CA GLN A 52 -3.14 -6.56 1.68
C GLN A 52 -4.49 -7.14 1.27
N SER A 53 -4.50 -8.32 0.62
CA SER A 53 -5.72 -9.03 0.25
C SER A 53 -6.61 -9.29 1.47
N LEU A 54 -6.03 -9.84 2.54
CA LEU A 54 -6.75 -10.11 3.78
C LEU A 54 -7.27 -8.82 4.43
N ALA A 55 -6.45 -7.78 4.53
CA ALA A 55 -6.87 -6.50 5.10
C ALA A 55 -8.08 -5.92 4.35
N ILE A 56 -8.03 -5.90 3.01
CA ILE A 56 -9.12 -5.37 2.17
C ILE A 56 -10.36 -6.27 2.24
N LEU A 57 -10.20 -7.59 2.29
CA LEU A 57 -11.30 -8.52 2.42
C LEU A 57 -12.04 -8.34 3.76
N PHE A 58 -11.32 -8.24 4.88
CA PHE A 58 -11.92 -8.01 6.19
C PHE A 58 -12.52 -6.61 6.31
N TRP A 59 -11.93 -5.62 5.62
CA TRP A 59 -12.55 -4.30 5.47
C TRP A 59 -13.90 -4.40 4.75
N ALA A 60 -13.94 -5.00 3.56
CA ALA A 60 -15.16 -5.16 2.77
C ALA A 60 -16.24 -5.93 3.57
N PHE A 61 -15.87 -7.02 4.23
CA PHE A 61 -16.79 -7.79 5.06
C PHE A 61 -17.34 -7.00 6.26
N SER A 62 -16.53 -6.14 6.87
CA SER A 62 -16.99 -5.30 7.99
C SER A 62 -18.12 -4.35 7.59
N ASN A 63 -18.15 -3.95 6.32
CA ASN A 63 -19.19 -3.07 5.77
C ASN A 63 -20.48 -3.82 5.37
N GLU A 64 -20.40 -5.08 4.91
CA GLU A 64 -21.56 -5.80 4.36
C GLU A 64 -22.29 -6.73 5.34
N LEU A 65 -21.57 -7.52 6.14
CA LEU A 65 -22.19 -8.61 6.93
C LEU A 65 -23.00 -8.10 8.12
N PHE A 66 -22.82 -6.84 8.49
CA PHE A 66 -23.48 -6.28 9.66
C PHE A 66 -24.03 -4.86 9.39
N PRO A 67 -25.07 -4.73 8.55
CA PRO A 67 -25.76 -3.46 8.38
C PRO A 67 -26.40 -3.07 9.73
N GLY A 68 -25.77 -2.15 10.45
CA GLY A 68 -26.24 -1.65 11.75
C GLY A 68 -25.71 -2.34 13.01
N THR A 69 -24.94 -3.45 12.91
CA THR A 69 -24.35 -4.17 14.07
C THR A 69 -22.91 -4.58 13.83
N PHE A 70 -22.04 -3.59 13.61
CA PHE A 70 -20.65 -3.78 13.22
C PHE A 70 -19.86 -4.87 14.00
N SER A 71 -19.08 -5.67 13.27
CA SER A 71 -18.18 -6.68 13.85
C SER A 71 -16.84 -6.08 14.26
N TYR A 72 -16.65 -5.89 15.56
CA TYR A 72 -15.36 -5.49 16.16
C TYR A 72 -14.21 -6.41 15.71
N TYR A 73 -14.47 -7.71 15.55
CA TYR A 73 -13.47 -8.68 15.12
C TYR A 73 -12.95 -8.40 13.70
N SER A 74 -13.82 -8.02 12.77
CA SER A 74 -13.42 -7.76 11.37
C SER A 74 -12.54 -6.51 11.26
N ALA A 75 -12.86 -5.44 12.00
CA ALA A 75 -12.01 -4.24 12.04
C ALA A 75 -10.64 -4.50 12.65
N VAL A 76 -10.58 -5.24 13.77
CA VAL A 76 -9.31 -5.60 14.39
C VAL A 76 -8.46 -6.43 13.44
N LEU A 77 -9.04 -7.41 12.75
CA LEU A 77 -8.32 -8.22 11.75
C LEU A 77 -7.83 -7.36 10.58
N SER A 78 -8.66 -6.46 10.05
CA SER A 78 -8.24 -5.52 9.00
C SER A 78 -7.05 -4.66 9.46
N ALA A 79 -7.07 -4.15 10.69
CA ALA A 79 -5.98 -3.34 11.24
C ALA A 79 -4.69 -4.15 11.42
N VAL A 80 -4.79 -5.39 11.95
CA VAL A 80 -3.66 -6.29 12.14
C VAL A 80 -3.02 -6.65 10.79
N PHE A 81 -3.82 -7.04 9.80
CA PHE A 81 -3.30 -7.34 8.46
C PHE A 81 -2.74 -6.10 7.76
N GLY A 82 -3.34 -4.93 7.96
CA GLY A 82 -2.79 -3.65 7.50
C GLY A 82 -1.39 -3.36 8.08
N LEU A 83 -1.19 -3.59 9.38
CA LEU A 83 0.12 -3.47 10.01
C LEU A 83 1.13 -4.49 9.46
N CYS A 84 0.71 -5.74 9.25
CA CYS A 84 1.55 -6.75 8.61
C CYS A 84 1.95 -6.32 7.19
N CYS A 85 1.04 -5.76 6.41
CA CYS A 85 1.30 -5.21 5.08
C CYS A 85 2.35 -4.10 5.11
N ILE A 86 2.24 -3.14 6.04
CA ILE A 86 3.23 -2.06 6.26
C ILE A 86 4.62 -2.64 6.58
N PHE A 87 4.68 -3.63 7.48
CA PHE A 87 5.96 -4.26 7.83
C PHE A 87 6.57 -5.04 6.66
N CYS A 88 5.74 -5.75 5.88
CA CYS A 88 6.19 -6.45 4.68
C CYS A 88 6.71 -5.47 3.62
N LEU A 89 6.09 -4.31 3.45
CA LEU A 89 6.56 -3.28 2.51
C LEU A 89 7.91 -2.71 2.94
N SER A 90 8.10 -2.38 4.22
CA SER A 90 9.38 -1.88 4.75
C SER A 90 10.52 -2.92 4.65
N PHE A 91 10.18 -4.19 4.84
CA PHE A 91 11.08 -5.32 4.62
C PHE A 91 11.47 -5.46 3.15
N THR A 92 10.49 -5.40 2.25
CA THR A 92 10.70 -5.55 0.81
C THR A 92 11.49 -4.37 0.23
N ALA A 93 11.24 -3.15 0.70
CA ALA A 93 12.01 -1.97 0.31
C ALA A 93 13.52 -2.16 0.55
N ALA A 94 13.91 -2.77 1.68
CA ALA A 94 15.31 -3.02 1.99
C ALA A 94 15.97 -4.03 1.03
N SER A 95 15.22 -5.04 0.56
CA SER A 95 15.73 -6.01 -0.42
C SER A 95 15.85 -5.43 -1.82
N ILE A 96 15.02 -4.43 -2.17
CA ILE A 96 15.15 -3.67 -3.42
C ILE A 96 16.45 -2.84 -3.42
N ALA A 97 16.75 -2.16 -2.32
CA ALA A 97 17.95 -1.32 -2.21
C ALA A 97 19.25 -2.14 -2.09
N VAL A 98 19.26 -3.22 -1.31
CA VAL A 98 20.47 -4.04 -1.07
C VAL A 98 20.33 -5.41 -1.72
N PHE A 99 20.67 -5.45 -3.00
CA PHE A 99 20.55 -6.64 -3.83
C PHE A 99 21.66 -7.69 -3.58
N ASP A 100 22.87 -7.25 -3.23
CA ASP A 100 23.99 -8.17 -2.98
C ASP A 100 23.86 -8.85 -1.60
N ARG A 101 23.57 -10.15 -1.61
CA ARG A 101 23.42 -11.01 -0.42
C ARG A 101 24.65 -11.04 0.49
N ARG A 102 25.83 -10.67 -0.02
CA ARG A 102 27.06 -10.56 0.78
C ARG A 102 27.07 -9.33 1.67
N LYS A 103 26.31 -8.27 1.32
CA LYS A 103 26.20 -7.02 2.09
C LYS A 103 25.15 -7.10 3.20
N ARG A 104 25.16 -8.16 4.00
CA ARG A 104 24.18 -8.40 5.09
C ARG A 104 24.09 -7.26 6.11
N ALA A 105 25.23 -6.63 6.41
CA ALA A 105 25.28 -5.49 7.33
C ALA A 105 24.54 -4.27 6.77
N LEU A 106 24.75 -3.96 5.48
CA LEU A 106 24.06 -2.87 4.80
C LEU A 106 22.55 -3.14 4.70
N TYR A 107 22.16 -4.36 4.36
CA TYR A 107 20.75 -4.76 4.33
C TYR A 107 20.06 -4.52 5.68
N ARG A 108 20.67 -4.98 6.77
CA ARG A 108 20.14 -4.77 8.13
C ARG A 108 20.06 -3.29 8.48
N PHE A 109 21.06 -2.50 8.09
CA PHE A 109 21.07 -1.06 8.32
C PHE A 109 19.91 -0.37 7.58
N ILE A 110 19.71 -0.65 6.28
CA ILE A 110 18.59 -0.10 5.49
C ILE A 110 17.25 -0.57 6.05
N LEU A 111 17.14 -1.83 6.45
CA LEU A 111 15.93 -2.35 7.08
C LEU A 111 15.57 -1.57 8.35
N ILE A 112 16.54 -1.37 9.26
CA ILE A 112 16.35 -0.57 10.48
C ILE A 112 15.96 0.86 10.12
N LEU A 113 16.59 1.46 9.11
CA LEU A 113 16.26 2.80 8.65
C LEU A 113 14.82 2.89 8.12
N ASN A 114 14.37 1.90 7.34
CA ASN A 114 13.00 1.84 6.82
C ASN A 114 11.97 1.74 7.95
N PHE A 115 12.20 0.88 8.95
CA PHE A 115 11.35 0.82 10.14
C PHE A 115 11.41 2.13 10.95
N GLY A 116 12.58 2.76 11.05
CA GLY A 116 12.75 4.07 11.69
C GLY A 116 11.92 5.17 11.00
N ILE A 117 11.98 5.26 9.68
CA ILE A 117 11.17 6.20 8.87
C ILE A 117 9.68 5.92 9.08
N THR A 118 9.27 4.65 9.02
CA THR A 118 7.89 4.22 9.26
C THR A 118 7.39 4.68 10.63
N ALA A 119 8.20 4.48 11.68
CA ALA A 119 7.87 4.89 13.05
C ALA A 119 7.82 6.41 13.21
N VAL A 120 8.79 7.14 12.65
CA VAL A 120 8.81 8.62 12.68
C VAL A 120 7.57 9.19 11.99
N CYS A 121 7.21 8.69 10.80
CA CYS A 121 6.00 9.14 10.10
C CYS A 121 4.72 8.79 10.86
N SER A 122 4.67 7.63 11.53
CA SER A 122 3.56 7.24 12.41
C SER A 122 3.37 8.23 13.58
N ILE A 123 4.47 8.65 14.22
CA ILE A 123 4.44 9.64 15.31
C ILE A 123 4.08 11.04 14.79
N LEU A 124 4.68 11.46 13.68
CA LEU A 124 4.41 12.77 13.08
C LEU A 124 2.96 12.91 12.63
N ALA A 125 2.33 11.82 12.16
CA ALA A 125 0.93 11.81 11.74
C ALA A 125 -0.05 12.24 12.83
N LEU A 126 0.29 12.03 14.12
CA LEU A 126 -0.52 12.47 15.26
C LEU A 126 -0.61 13.99 15.40
N GLN A 127 0.28 14.75 14.74
CA GLN A 127 0.27 16.21 14.75
C GLN A 127 -0.63 16.81 13.65
N PHE A 128 -1.06 15.99 12.69
CA PHE A 128 -1.92 16.43 11.59
C PHE A 128 -3.40 16.27 11.95
N PRO A 129 -4.30 17.07 11.34
CA PRO A 129 -5.73 16.91 11.54
C PRO A 129 -6.19 15.49 11.16
N PRO A 130 -7.23 14.96 11.83
CA PRO A 130 -7.76 13.64 11.55
C PRO A 130 -8.17 13.53 10.09
N VAL A 131 -7.52 12.62 9.38
CA VAL A 131 -7.88 12.30 8.00
C VAL A 131 -9.05 11.35 8.10
N THR A 132 -10.19 11.72 7.53
CA THR A 132 -11.42 10.92 7.52
C THR A 132 -11.25 9.69 6.61
N TYR A 133 -10.36 8.77 6.96
CA TYR A 133 -10.38 7.39 6.50
C TYR A 133 -11.19 6.62 7.52
N ASP A 134 -12.32 6.06 7.11
CA ASP A 134 -13.20 5.34 8.03
C ASP A 134 -12.69 3.92 8.29
N LEU A 135 -11.56 3.83 8.99
CA LEU A 135 -11.17 2.63 9.73
C LEU A 135 -12.09 2.57 10.95
N ALA A 136 -13.30 2.05 10.78
CA ALA A 136 -14.31 2.06 11.83
C ALA A 136 -13.78 1.42 13.14
N TYR A 137 -14.19 1.97 14.29
CA TYR A 137 -13.88 1.48 15.66
C TYR A 137 -12.41 1.54 16.12
N LEU A 138 -11.47 1.95 15.28
CA LEU A 138 -10.16 2.38 15.75
C LEU A 138 -10.28 3.80 16.33
N PRO A 139 -9.72 4.06 17.53
CA PRO A 139 -9.54 5.42 18.01
C PRO A 139 -8.81 6.26 16.98
N GLU A 140 -9.22 7.52 16.82
CA GLU A 140 -8.65 8.43 15.82
C GLU A 140 -7.11 8.52 15.85
N PRO A 141 -6.44 8.56 17.03
CA PRO A 141 -4.98 8.54 17.09
C PRO A 141 -4.37 7.28 16.46
N ILE A 142 -5.04 6.13 16.57
CA ILE A 142 -4.59 4.87 15.99
C ILE A 142 -4.74 4.91 14.47
N LYS A 143 -5.86 5.43 13.95
CA LYS A 143 -6.06 5.61 12.50
C LYS A 143 -4.96 6.49 11.91
N GLN A 144 -4.71 7.64 12.54
CA GLN A 144 -3.65 8.56 12.13
C GLN A 144 -2.27 7.89 12.16
N SER A 145 -1.97 7.15 13.23
CA SER A 145 -0.70 6.43 13.38
C SER A 145 -0.50 5.36 12.29
N ILE A 146 -1.56 4.63 11.91
CA ILE A 146 -1.52 3.62 10.84
C ILE A 146 -1.32 4.29 9.47
N VAL A 147 -2.05 5.36 9.19
CA VAL A 147 -1.90 6.13 7.93
C VAL A 147 -0.48 6.71 7.83
N GLY A 148 0.03 7.28 8.92
CA GLY A 148 1.41 7.77 9.00
C GLY A 148 2.44 6.67 8.77
N ALA A 149 2.24 5.48 9.36
CA ALA A 149 3.10 4.33 9.14
C ALA A 149 3.05 3.86 7.67
N ALA A 150 1.87 3.79 7.06
CA ALA A 150 1.73 3.44 5.65
C ALA A 150 2.49 4.42 4.74
N LEU A 151 2.29 5.73 4.92
CA LEU A 151 2.99 6.78 4.18
C LEU A 151 4.51 6.71 4.38
N GLY A 152 4.97 6.47 5.61
CA GLY A 152 6.40 6.32 5.91
C GLY A 152 7.02 5.10 5.24
N SER A 153 6.31 3.97 5.23
CA SER A 153 6.75 2.75 4.54
C SER A 153 6.81 2.93 3.02
N LEU A 154 5.83 3.63 2.44
CA LEU A 154 5.81 4.00 1.02
C LEU A 154 6.94 4.95 0.66
N PHE A 155 7.22 5.94 1.51
CA PHE A 155 8.35 6.85 1.32
C PHE A 155 9.69 6.11 1.39
N ALA A 156 9.84 5.20 2.36
CA ALA A 156 11.02 4.34 2.45
C ALA A 156 11.18 3.45 1.20
N ASN A 157 10.08 2.87 0.70
CA ASN A 157 10.06 2.11 -0.54
C ASN A 157 10.46 2.95 -1.75
N ALA A 158 9.91 4.17 -1.88
CA ALA A 158 10.26 5.10 -2.94
C ALA A 158 11.75 5.45 -2.89
N LEU A 159 12.30 5.73 -1.71
CA LEU A 159 13.73 6.03 -1.55
C LEU A 159 14.62 4.82 -1.94
N CYS A 160 14.24 3.62 -1.51
CA CYS A 160 14.96 2.39 -1.87
C CYS A 160 14.92 2.12 -3.39
N CYS A 161 13.75 2.29 -4.01
CA CYS A 161 13.58 2.17 -5.46
C CYS A 161 14.38 3.24 -6.21
N PHE A 162 14.40 4.48 -5.70
CA PHE A 162 15.18 5.57 -6.26
C PHE A 162 16.67 5.24 -6.22
N ILE A 163 17.23 4.84 -5.07
CA ILE A 163 18.62 4.40 -4.95
C ILE A 163 18.93 3.31 -5.99
N ARG A 164 18.03 2.32 -6.13
CA ARG A 164 18.20 1.24 -7.10
C ARG A 164 18.21 1.72 -8.55
N CYS A 165 17.45 2.77 -8.89
CA CYS A 165 17.42 3.32 -10.23
C CYS A 165 18.76 3.94 -10.67
N PHE A 166 19.58 4.40 -9.71
CA PHE A 166 20.88 5.04 -9.98
C PHE A 166 22.08 4.12 -9.77
N GLU A 167 21.91 2.98 -9.10
CA GLU A 167 22.94 1.94 -9.10
C GLU A 167 23.02 1.28 -10.48
N ALA A 168 24.24 1.01 -10.97
CA ALA A 168 24.50 0.32 -12.24
C ALA A 168 24.13 -1.19 -12.24
N ASN A 169 23.15 -1.57 -11.42
CA ASN A 169 22.79 -2.94 -11.14
C ASN A 169 21.48 -3.35 -11.88
N LYS A 170 21.28 -4.65 -12.07
CA LYS A 170 20.12 -5.23 -12.76
C LYS A 170 18.79 -4.90 -12.06
N GLY A 171 17.67 -4.80 -12.78
CA GLY A 171 16.35 -4.59 -12.14
C GLY A 171 15.98 -3.13 -11.90
N ARG A 172 16.70 -2.21 -12.56
CA ARG A 172 16.34 -0.78 -12.63
C ARG A 172 14.91 -0.55 -13.14
N ASN A 173 14.48 -1.29 -14.17
CA ASN A 173 13.15 -1.12 -14.76
C ASN A 173 12.05 -1.46 -13.74
N GLY A 174 12.17 -2.59 -13.03
CA GLY A 174 11.21 -2.95 -11.98
C GLY A 174 11.21 -1.95 -10.82
N ALA A 175 12.40 -1.48 -10.38
CA ALA A 175 12.50 -0.44 -9.37
C ALA A 175 11.88 0.90 -9.82
N LEU A 176 12.02 1.27 -11.10
CA LEU A 176 11.39 2.47 -11.65
C LEU A 176 9.87 2.35 -11.64
N ILE A 177 9.31 1.21 -12.04
CA ILE A 177 7.86 0.98 -12.01
C ILE A 177 7.34 1.05 -10.57
N SER A 178 8.01 0.39 -9.61
CA SER A 178 7.65 0.47 -8.19
C SER A 178 7.80 1.89 -7.61
N LEU A 179 8.80 2.66 -8.06
CA LEU A 179 8.98 4.06 -7.71
C LEU A 179 7.81 4.90 -8.22
N LEU A 180 7.47 4.77 -9.51
CA LEU A 180 6.36 5.50 -10.13
C LEU A 180 5.02 5.17 -9.45
N GLY A 181 4.76 3.90 -9.14
CA GLY A 181 3.59 3.49 -8.38
C GLY A 181 3.55 4.10 -6.98
N SER A 182 4.68 4.10 -6.26
CA SER A 182 4.77 4.71 -4.93
C SER A 182 4.56 6.23 -4.96
N LEU A 183 5.17 6.93 -5.93
CA LEU A 183 5.02 8.37 -6.12
C LEU A 183 3.59 8.74 -6.54
N PHE A 184 2.97 7.95 -7.42
CA PHE A 184 1.58 8.14 -7.83
C PHE A 184 0.64 7.99 -6.63
N PHE A 185 0.86 7.00 -5.77
CA PHE A 185 0.07 6.86 -4.55
C PHE A 185 0.27 8.02 -3.58
N ILE A 186 1.51 8.41 -3.32
CA ILE A 186 1.83 9.56 -2.45
C ILE A 186 1.17 10.83 -2.99
N ALA A 187 1.26 11.09 -4.29
CA ALA A 187 0.63 12.23 -4.93
C ALA A 187 -0.91 12.19 -4.79
N THR A 188 -1.51 11.00 -4.94
CA THR A 188 -2.95 10.81 -4.72
C THR A 188 -3.33 11.06 -3.26
N CYS A 189 -2.55 10.57 -2.29
CA CYS A 189 -2.76 10.85 -0.86
C CYS A 189 -2.72 12.37 -0.58
N ILE A 190 -1.74 13.09 -1.13
CA ILE A 190 -1.61 14.55 -0.96
C ILE A 190 -2.81 15.27 -1.60
N ALA A 191 -3.19 14.89 -2.83
CA ALA A 191 -4.35 15.45 -3.50
C ALA A 191 -5.64 15.18 -2.70
N TRP A 192 -5.77 13.99 -2.11
CA TRP A 192 -6.90 13.61 -1.28
C TRP A 192 -6.97 14.41 0.03
N LEU A 193 -5.82 14.60 0.71
CA LEU A 193 -5.74 15.44 1.91
C LEU A 193 -6.15 16.88 1.61
N TYR A 194 -5.67 17.42 0.49
CA TYR A 194 -6.05 18.75 0.02
C TYR A 194 -7.56 18.84 -0.26
N LEU A 195 -8.12 17.86 -0.98
CA LEU A 195 -9.56 17.80 -1.27
C LEU A 195 -10.39 17.68 0.01
N ASN A 196 -9.93 16.92 1.01
CA ASN A 196 -10.64 16.78 2.28
C ASN A 196 -10.70 18.12 3.04
N ASP A 197 -9.62 18.91 3.06
CA ASP A 197 -9.59 20.24 3.70
C ASP A 197 -10.48 21.28 2.97
N VAL A 198 -10.63 21.15 1.65
CA VAL A 198 -11.48 22.05 0.84
C VAL A 198 -12.96 21.65 0.86
N CYS A 199 -13.26 20.35 0.96
CA CYS A 199 -14.61 19.80 0.84
C CYS A 199 -15.31 19.56 2.18
N VAL A 200 -14.58 19.46 3.29
CA VAL A 200 -15.13 19.24 4.64
C VAL A 200 -14.80 20.44 5.52
N GLY A 201 -15.83 21.14 6.01
CA GLY A 201 -15.65 22.27 6.92
C GLY A 201 -15.01 21.84 8.24
N LYS A 202 -14.10 22.66 8.77
CA LYS A 202 -13.36 22.40 10.03
C LYS A 202 -14.23 22.33 11.29
N GLU A 203 -15.49 22.76 11.20
CA GLU A 203 -16.39 22.89 12.36
C GLU A 203 -17.59 21.93 12.37
N GLU A 204 -17.89 21.22 11.28
CA GLU A 204 -19.03 20.30 11.22
C GLU A 204 -18.57 18.86 11.05
N ALA A 205 -18.62 18.10 12.15
CA ALA A 205 -18.45 16.65 12.15
C ALA A 205 -19.60 15.89 11.42
N VAL A 206 -20.48 16.58 10.69
CA VAL A 206 -21.75 16.02 10.26
C VAL A 206 -22.10 16.52 8.84
N SER A 207 -21.91 15.63 7.86
CA SER A 207 -22.84 15.43 6.75
C SER A 207 -23.03 16.47 5.62
N THR A 208 -22.26 17.55 5.55
CA THR A 208 -22.48 18.58 4.51
C THR A 208 -21.20 18.89 3.73
N LEU A 209 -21.14 18.46 2.46
CA LEU A 209 -20.13 18.92 1.50
C LEU A 209 -20.23 20.44 1.39
N LEU A 210 -19.12 21.15 1.60
CA LEU A 210 -19.09 22.59 1.44
C LEU A 210 -19.51 22.97 0.00
N PRO A 211 -20.26 24.07 -0.21
CA PRO A 211 -20.62 24.54 -1.55
C PRO A 211 -19.41 24.84 -2.44
N SER A 212 -18.23 25.05 -1.83
CA SER A 212 -16.94 25.27 -2.48
C SER A 212 -16.24 23.98 -2.92
N CYS A 213 -16.77 22.79 -2.63
CA CYS A 213 -16.15 21.54 -3.04
C CYS A 213 -16.16 21.44 -4.58
N PRO A 214 -14.99 21.26 -5.24
CA PRO A 214 -14.91 21.19 -6.70
C PRO A 214 -15.49 19.89 -7.28
N LEU A 215 -15.81 18.91 -6.43
CA LEU A 215 -16.34 17.61 -6.83
C LEU A 215 -17.87 17.63 -6.79
N GLY A 216 -18.50 17.10 -7.85
CA GLY A 216 -19.95 17.05 -7.97
C GLY A 216 -20.59 16.17 -6.88
N LYS A 217 -21.82 16.49 -6.47
CA LYS A 217 -22.56 15.77 -5.41
C LYS A 217 -22.78 14.28 -5.67
N ASN A 218 -22.64 13.82 -6.91
CA ASN A 218 -22.84 12.42 -7.33
C ASN A 218 -21.50 11.68 -7.54
N PHE A 219 -20.37 12.29 -7.22
CA PHE A 219 -19.06 11.68 -7.42
C PHE A 219 -18.77 10.68 -6.29
N ASP A 220 -18.62 9.40 -6.61
CA ASP A 220 -18.24 8.37 -5.63
C ASP A 220 -16.73 8.42 -5.39
N HIS A 221 -16.37 9.17 -4.34
CA HIS A 221 -14.98 9.43 -3.99
C HIS A 221 -14.24 8.14 -3.59
N ASN A 222 -14.95 7.20 -2.96
CA ASN A 222 -14.38 5.94 -2.50
C ASN A 222 -14.10 4.98 -3.65
N PHE A 223 -14.96 4.98 -4.67
CA PHE A 223 -14.71 4.22 -5.90
C PHE A 223 -13.43 4.70 -6.61
N VAL A 224 -13.18 6.01 -6.65
CA VAL A 224 -11.93 6.55 -7.23
C VAL A 224 -10.72 6.13 -6.41
N TRP A 225 -10.83 6.12 -5.09
CA TRP A 225 -9.78 5.61 -4.23
C TRP A 225 -9.48 4.13 -4.49
N ALA A 226 -10.52 3.31 -4.63
CA ALA A 226 -10.38 1.91 -4.99
C ALA A 226 -9.70 1.74 -6.36
N LEU A 227 -10.06 2.55 -7.36
CA LEU A 227 -9.43 2.51 -8.68
C LEU A 227 -7.95 2.88 -8.63
N VAL A 228 -7.57 3.86 -7.80
CA VAL A 228 -6.16 4.19 -7.56
C VAL A 228 -5.42 3.01 -6.95
N LEU A 229 -6.01 2.32 -5.96
CA LEU A 229 -5.41 1.13 -5.35
C LEU A 229 -5.20 0.00 -6.38
N VAL A 230 -6.14 -0.23 -7.29
CA VAL A 230 -5.96 -1.20 -8.40
C VAL A 230 -4.72 -0.84 -9.23
N VAL A 231 -4.63 0.41 -9.70
CA VAL A 231 -3.50 0.87 -10.53
C VAL A 231 -2.17 0.67 -9.81
N ILE A 232 -2.10 0.99 -8.52
CA ILE A 232 -0.87 0.85 -7.73
C ILE A 232 -0.52 -0.61 -7.49
N ASN A 233 -1.51 -1.48 -7.25
CA ASN A 233 -1.26 -2.90 -7.08
C ASN A 233 -0.73 -3.54 -8.36
N VAL A 234 -1.28 -3.17 -9.52
CA VAL A 234 -0.77 -3.60 -10.83
C VAL A 234 0.68 -3.14 -11.04
N LEU A 235 0.97 -1.85 -10.80
CA LEU A 235 2.34 -1.34 -10.90
C LEU A 235 3.28 -2.00 -9.88
N GLY A 236 2.79 -2.26 -8.67
CA GLY A 236 3.53 -2.96 -7.62
C GLY A 236 3.87 -4.39 -8.02
N ALA A 237 2.91 -5.13 -8.59
CA ALA A 237 3.09 -6.51 -9.03
C ALA A 237 4.05 -6.59 -10.23
N GLU A 238 3.87 -5.73 -11.22
CA GLU A 238 4.77 -5.62 -12.37
C GLU A 238 6.20 -5.28 -11.93
N GLY A 239 6.35 -4.29 -11.05
CA GLY A 239 7.65 -3.92 -10.49
C GLY A 239 8.29 -5.08 -9.72
N ALA A 240 7.51 -5.81 -8.91
CA ALA A 240 7.96 -6.98 -8.16
C ALA A 240 8.47 -8.08 -9.10
N LEU A 241 7.69 -8.44 -10.13
CA LEU A 241 8.05 -9.48 -11.10
C LEU A 241 9.32 -9.11 -11.86
N ARG A 242 9.48 -7.85 -12.31
CA ARG A 242 10.70 -7.40 -13.00
C ARG A 242 11.92 -7.35 -12.08
N ILE A 243 11.75 -6.96 -10.82
CA ILE A 243 12.85 -6.98 -9.82
C ILE A 243 13.29 -8.43 -9.57
N MET A 244 12.33 -9.35 -9.44
CA MET A 244 12.59 -10.77 -9.28
C MET A 244 13.30 -11.36 -10.51
N ALA A 245 12.82 -11.07 -11.73
CA ALA A 245 13.42 -11.54 -12.97
C ALA A 245 14.87 -11.05 -13.15
N ALA A 246 15.13 -9.78 -12.86
CA ALA A 246 16.45 -9.19 -13.01
C ALA A 246 17.50 -9.71 -12.03
N ASN A 247 17.09 -10.35 -10.93
CA ASN A 247 17.95 -11.04 -9.97
C ASN A 247 18.52 -12.37 -10.52
N HIS A 248 18.08 -12.79 -11.70
CA HIS A 248 18.36 -14.11 -12.25
C HIS A 248 19.03 -14.16 -13.61
N ASP A 249 19.47 -13.03 -14.17
CA ASP A 249 20.10 -12.99 -15.50
C ASP A 249 19.25 -13.72 -16.54
N TYR A 250 17.92 -13.64 -16.38
CA TYR A 250 16.98 -14.20 -17.34
C TYR A 250 17.11 -13.41 -18.64
N GLU A 251 17.85 -13.95 -19.61
CA GLU A 251 17.89 -13.46 -20.99
C GLU A 251 16.50 -13.58 -21.68
N ASP A 252 15.63 -14.44 -21.16
CA ASP A 252 14.29 -14.72 -21.72
C ASP A 252 13.12 -14.00 -21.02
N TYR A 253 13.35 -13.23 -19.94
CA TYR A 253 12.32 -12.28 -19.49
C TYR A 253 12.43 -11.09 -20.44
N VAL A 254 11.74 -11.21 -21.59
CA VAL A 254 11.61 -10.16 -22.59
C VAL A 254 11.37 -8.87 -21.83
N ASP A 255 12.35 -7.96 -21.86
CA ASP A 255 12.12 -6.56 -21.53
C ASP A 255 10.92 -6.17 -22.39
N ILE A 256 9.71 -6.13 -21.80
CA ILE A 256 8.56 -5.61 -22.50
C ILE A 256 8.97 -4.17 -22.83
N PRO A 257 9.14 -3.84 -24.13
CA PRO A 257 9.69 -2.56 -24.56
C PRO A 257 8.89 -1.37 -24.03
#